data_AF-A0A6P0YYX1-F1
#
_entry.id   AF-A0A6P0YYX1-F1
#
_cell.length_a   1.000
_cell.length_b   1.000
_cell.length_c   1.000
_cell.angle_alpha   90.00
_cell.angle_beta   90.00
_cell.angle_gamma   90.00
#
_symmetry.space_group_name_H-M   'P 1'
#
loop_
_entity.id
_entity.type
_entity.pdbx_description
1 polymer ?
#
loop_
_entity_poly.entity_id
_entity_poly.type
_entity_poly.pdbx_seq_one_letter_code
_entity_poly.pdbx_strand_id
1 'polypeptide(L)'
;IGDRTRKSARKLWASIPAIYRQYAVAYTDFWDSYKKVIPSKRHRAVEKETGQTNHIERLNNTFRQRISRLVRKSLSFSKKLDNHIGAIWYFIHGYNDQLSMG
;
A
#
# COMPACT_ATOMS: atom_id res chain seq x y z
N ILE A 1 -5.35 9.79 8.07
CA ILE A 1 -4.97 9.20 6.76
C ILE A 1 -5.57 7.81 6.72
N GLY A 2 -6.32 7.53 5.63
CA GLY A 2 -6.97 6.25 5.32
C GLY A 2 -7.99 5.78 6.35
N ASP A 3 -9.27 6.07 6.16
CA ASP A 3 -10.31 5.42 6.96
C ASP A 3 -10.35 3.93 6.60
N ARG A 4 -10.37 3.08 7.63
CA ARG A 4 -10.43 1.63 7.47
C ARG A 4 -11.85 1.15 7.19
N THR A 5 -12.51 1.79 6.23
CA THR A 5 -13.90 1.48 5.87
C THR A 5 -13.97 0.64 4.61
N ARG A 6 -15.07 -0.11 4.49
CA ARG A 6 -15.40 -0.82 3.26
C ARG A 6 -15.51 0.11 2.05
N LYS A 7 -16.02 1.34 2.26
CA LYS A 7 -16.17 2.34 1.19
C LYS A 7 -14.80 2.68 0.59
N SER A 8 -13.80 2.91 1.43
CA SER A 8 -12.44 3.21 0.99
C SER A 8 -11.74 1.99 0.39
N ALA A 9 -11.97 0.79 0.93
CA ALA A 9 -11.49 -0.44 0.31
C ALA A 9 -12.05 -0.65 -1.12
N ARG A 10 -13.35 -0.34 -1.36
CA ARG A 10 -13.92 -0.39 -2.71
C ARG A 10 -13.27 0.59 -3.67
N LYS A 11 -13.03 1.83 -3.23
CA LYS A 11 -12.32 2.84 -4.03
C LYS A 11 -10.90 2.38 -4.36
N LEU A 12 -10.19 1.81 -3.39
CA LEU A 12 -8.85 1.25 -3.58
C LEU A 12 -8.87 0.12 -4.62
N TRP A 13 -9.79 -0.84 -4.51
CA TRP A 13 -9.90 -1.91 -5.50
C TRP A 13 -10.23 -1.34 -6.89
N ALA A 14 -11.14 -0.37 -6.96
CA ALA A 14 -11.52 0.30 -8.20
C ALA A 14 -10.38 1.13 -8.85
N SER A 15 -9.39 1.60 -8.09
CA SER A 15 -8.24 2.32 -8.65
C SER A 15 -7.14 1.43 -9.23
N ILE A 16 -7.15 0.13 -8.91
CA ILE A 16 -6.17 -0.82 -9.45
C ILE A 16 -6.48 -1.10 -10.93
N PRO A 17 -5.50 -1.17 -11.85
CA PRO A 17 -5.76 -1.49 -13.25
C PRO A 17 -6.58 -2.78 -13.43
N ALA A 18 -7.47 -2.80 -14.43
CA ALA A 18 -8.41 -3.90 -14.65
C ALA A 18 -7.72 -5.26 -14.81
N ILE A 19 -6.55 -5.29 -15.47
CA ILE A 19 -5.75 -6.49 -15.65
C ILE A 19 -5.36 -7.14 -14.32
N TYR A 20 -4.92 -6.36 -13.33
CA TYR A 20 -4.58 -6.90 -12.01
C TYR A 20 -5.82 -7.36 -11.25
N ARG A 21 -6.93 -6.62 -11.34
CA ARG A 21 -8.20 -7.08 -10.73
C ARG A 21 -8.69 -8.40 -11.31
N GLN A 22 -8.45 -8.61 -12.61
CA GLN A 22 -8.91 -9.79 -13.31
C GLN A 22 -8.00 -10.99 -13.05
N TYR A 23 -6.69 -10.81 -12.97
CA TYR A 23 -5.73 -11.92 -13.00
C TYR A 23 -4.89 -12.08 -11.71
N ALA A 24 -4.60 -11.01 -10.98
CA ALA A 24 -3.71 -11.08 -9.82
C ALA A 24 -4.39 -11.71 -8.60
N VAL A 25 -3.60 -12.43 -7.80
CA VAL A 25 -4.00 -12.89 -6.47
C VAL A 25 -3.58 -11.83 -5.45
N ALA A 26 -4.53 -11.35 -4.66
CA ALA A 26 -4.30 -10.36 -3.62
C ALA A 26 -4.13 -11.04 -2.27
N TYR A 27 -2.93 -10.91 -1.71
CA TYR A 27 -2.61 -11.33 -0.35
C TYR A 27 -2.82 -10.17 0.61
N THR A 28 -3.65 -10.35 1.63
CA THR A 28 -3.96 -9.29 2.62
C THR A 28 -3.96 -9.85 4.03
N ASP A 29 -4.01 -8.97 5.02
CA ASP A 29 -4.38 -9.34 6.38
C ASP A 29 -5.87 -9.71 6.48
N PHE A 30 -6.30 -10.14 7.67
CA PHE A 30 -7.68 -10.58 7.95
C PHE A 30 -8.68 -9.45 8.11
N TRP A 31 -8.38 -8.25 7.63
CA TRP A 31 -9.31 -7.15 7.81
C TRP A 31 -10.58 -7.36 6.97
N ASP A 32 -11.72 -7.39 7.67
CA ASP A 32 -13.07 -7.69 7.14
C ASP A 32 -13.45 -6.92 5.87
N SER A 33 -12.97 -5.68 5.73
CA SER A 33 -13.25 -4.87 4.54
C SER A 33 -12.74 -5.52 3.25
N TYR A 34 -11.58 -6.18 3.29
CA TYR A 34 -11.00 -6.82 2.10
C TYR A 34 -11.78 -8.05 1.66
N LYS A 35 -12.21 -8.89 2.60
CA LYS A 35 -13.05 -10.07 2.34
C LYS A 35 -14.36 -9.71 1.60
N LYS A 36 -14.85 -8.50 1.83
CA LYS A 36 -16.10 -7.97 1.26
C LYS A 36 -15.94 -7.21 -0.04
N VAL A 37 -14.71 -6.97 -0.49
CA VAL A 37 -14.41 -6.14 -1.67
C VAL A 37 -13.63 -6.90 -2.72
N ILE A 38 -12.63 -7.68 -2.30
CA ILE A 38 -11.80 -8.47 -3.20
C ILE A 38 -12.55 -9.77 -3.53
N PRO A 39 -12.70 -10.15 -4.80
CA PRO A 39 -13.35 -11.41 -5.17
C PRO A 39 -12.71 -12.61 -4.48
N SER A 40 -13.52 -13.54 -3.97
CA SER A 40 -13.04 -14.70 -3.19
C SER A 40 -12.02 -15.57 -3.95
N LYS A 41 -12.17 -15.71 -5.28
CA LYS A 41 -11.20 -16.43 -6.13
C LYS A 41 -9.82 -15.76 -6.20
N ARG A 42 -9.73 -14.47 -5.85
CA ARG A 42 -8.52 -13.65 -5.90
C ARG A 42 -8.00 -13.30 -4.52
N HIS A 43 -8.80 -13.43 -3.48
CA HIS A 43 -8.44 -13.02 -2.12
C HIS A 43 -7.78 -14.17 -1.34
N ARG A 44 -6.58 -13.93 -0.82
CA ARG A 44 -5.90 -14.80 0.13
C ARG A 44 -5.59 -14.01 1.39
N ALA A 45 -6.46 -14.13 2.40
CA ALA A 45 -6.14 -13.61 3.73
C ALA A 45 -5.07 -14.51 4.35
N VAL A 46 -3.96 -13.90 4.79
CA VAL A 46 -2.80 -14.63 5.32
C VAL A 46 -2.43 -14.13 6.70
N GLU A 47 -1.96 -15.06 7.54
CA GLU A 47 -1.36 -14.73 8.83
C GLU A 47 0.03 -14.12 8.63
N LYS A 48 0.42 -13.26 9.56
CA LYS A 48 1.74 -12.61 9.57
C LYS A 48 2.89 -13.61 9.47
N GLU A 49 2.71 -14.80 10.04
CA GLU A 49 3.76 -15.82 10.12
C GLU A 49 3.99 -16.57 8.80
N THR A 50 3.08 -16.45 7.82
CA THR A 50 3.22 -17.14 6.52
C THR A 50 4.26 -16.52 5.59
N GLY A 51 4.76 -15.33 5.94
CA GLY A 51 5.76 -14.59 5.17
C GLY A 51 5.28 -14.02 3.82
N GLN A 52 4.04 -14.27 3.41
CA GLN A 52 3.48 -13.80 2.14
C GLN A 52 3.28 -12.28 2.10
N THR A 53 3.21 -11.62 3.27
CA THR A 53 3.18 -10.15 3.39
C THR A 53 4.55 -9.52 3.58
N ASN A 54 5.63 -10.32 3.68
CA ASN A 54 6.97 -9.80 4.00
C ASN A 54 7.46 -8.75 3.00
N HIS A 55 7.16 -8.94 1.71
CA HIS A 55 7.52 -7.96 0.69
C HIS A 55 6.84 -6.61 0.91
N ILE A 56 5.56 -6.62 1.27
CA ILE A 56 4.78 -5.41 1.59
C ILE A 56 5.29 -4.76 2.87
N GLU A 57 5.58 -5.56 3.90
CA GLU A 57 6.10 -5.08 5.17
C GLU A 57 7.50 -4.46 5.02
N ARG A 58 8.38 -5.10 4.24
CA ARG A 58 9.70 -4.58 3.89
C ARG A 58 9.58 -3.26 3.14
N LEU A 59 8.72 -3.19 2.12
CA LEU A 59 8.47 -1.95 1.37
C LEU A 59 7.96 -0.82 2.27
N ASN A 60 6.99 -1.12 3.15
CA ASN A 60 6.47 -0.16 4.12
C ASN A 60 7.55 0.32 5.10
N ASN A 61 8.46 -0.57 5.51
CA ASN A 61 9.60 -0.17 6.33
C ASN A 61 10.55 0.75 5.55
N THR A 62 10.87 0.43 4.30
CA THR A 62 11.68 1.28 3.41
C THR A 62 11.05 2.67 3.26
N PHE A 63 9.75 2.76 3.01
CA PHE A 63 9.02 4.03 2.96
C PHE A 63 9.15 4.83 4.25
N ARG A 64 8.93 4.19 5.42
CA ARG A 64 9.05 4.86 6.72
C ARG A 64 10.46 5.40 6.98
N GLN A 65 11.48 4.65 6.60
CA GLN A 65 12.88 5.03 6.81
C GLN A 65 13.35 6.12 5.84
N ARG A 66 12.91 6.07 4.58
CA ARG A 66 13.41 6.97 3.52
C ARG A 66 12.54 8.20 3.29
N ILE A 67 11.28 8.18 3.69
CA ILE A 67 10.35 9.31 3.54
C ILE A 67 10.09 9.89 4.94
N SER A 68 10.91 10.88 5.34
CA SER A 68 10.83 11.52 6.66
C SER A 68 9.44 12.07 7.01
N ARG A 69 8.61 12.37 6.01
CA ARG A 69 7.24 12.86 6.15
C ARG A 69 6.23 11.78 6.57
N LEU A 70 6.58 10.50 6.48
CA LEU A 70 5.76 9.35 6.95
C LEU A 70 6.06 8.97 8.41
N VAL A 71 6.96 9.69 9.07
CA VAL A 71 7.31 9.51 10.49
C VAL A 71 6.27 10.22 11.38
N ARG A 72 6.44 10.14 12.70
CA ARG A 72 5.51 10.66 13.71
C ARG A 72 5.07 12.09 13.42
N LYS A 73 3.76 12.32 13.60
CA LYS A 73 3.10 13.62 13.36
C LYS A 73 3.77 14.81 14.05
N SER A 74 4.37 14.59 15.21
CA SER A 74 4.95 15.63 16.06
C SER A 74 6.33 16.13 15.60
N LEU A 75 7.02 15.43 14.69
CA LEU A 75 8.43 15.73 14.38
C LEU A 75 8.62 16.34 12.99
N SER A 76 8.12 15.69 11.95
CA SER A 76 8.48 15.98 10.55
C SER A 76 7.32 15.88 9.57
N PHE A 77 6.09 15.87 10.09
CA PHE A 77 4.91 15.67 9.27
C PHE A 77 4.55 16.91 8.46
N SER A 78 4.26 16.72 7.18
CA SER A 78 3.83 17.82 6.32
C SER A 78 2.45 18.33 6.75
N LYS A 79 2.34 19.64 6.99
CA LYS A 79 1.05 20.31 7.24
C LYS A 79 0.19 20.40 5.98
N LYS A 80 0.80 20.31 4.79
CA LYS A 80 0.12 20.31 3.49
C LYS A 80 0.03 18.89 2.93
N LEU A 81 -1.18 18.47 2.56
CA LEU A 81 -1.42 17.13 2.01
C LEU A 81 -0.67 16.91 0.69
N ASP A 82 -0.65 17.91 -0.18
CA ASP A 82 0.01 17.81 -1.49
C ASP A 82 1.50 17.54 -1.36
N ASN A 83 2.18 18.21 -0.42
CA ASN A 83 3.59 17.96 -0.13
C ASN A 83 3.84 16.55 0.43
N HIS A 84 2.86 15.99 1.14
CA HIS A 84 2.94 14.61 1.64
C HIS A 84 2.82 13.60 0.49
N ILE A 85 1.83 13.80 -0.37
CA ILE A 85 1.60 13.00 -1.58
C ILE A 85 2.81 13.10 -2.52
N GLY A 86 3.29 14.32 -2.78
CA GLY A 86 4.44 14.57 -3.65
C GLY A 86 5.70 13.87 -3.15
N ALA A 87 5.99 13.88 -1.85
CA ALA A 87 7.15 13.16 -1.31
C ALA A 87 7.08 11.64 -1.52
N ILE A 88 5.88 11.05 -1.44
CA ILE A 88 5.68 9.63 -1.75
C ILE A 88 5.91 9.37 -3.24
N TRP A 89 5.37 10.23 -4.12
CA TRP A 89 5.55 10.11 -5.56
C TRP A 89 7.02 10.22 -6.00
N TYR A 90 7.73 11.25 -5.51
CA TYR A 90 9.16 11.40 -5.77
C TYR A 90 9.96 10.17 -5.34
N PHE A 91 9.62 9.60 -4.18
CA PHE A 91 10.25 8.37 -3.72
C PHE A 91 9.98 7.19 -4.67
N ILE A 92 8.71 6.95 -5.05
CA ILE A 92 8.33 5.82 -5.89
C ILE A 92 9.02 5.87 -7.24
N HIS A 93 9.02 7.04 -7.91
CA HIS A 93 9.69 7.19 -9.19
C HIS A 93 11.19 6.92 -9.08
N GLY A 94 11.89 7.58 -8.16
CA GLY A 94 13.32 7.37 -7.98
C GLY A 94 13.68 5.93 -7.57
N TYR A 95 12.85 5.27 -6.76
CA TYR A 95 13.05 3.87 -6.37
C TYR A 95 12.85 2.91 -7.54
N ASN A 96 11.83 3.13 -8.37
CA ASN A 96 11.57 2.30 -9.54
C ASN A 96 12.66 2.49 -10.62
N ASP A 97 13.14 3.71 -10.81
CA ASP A 97 14.24 3.98 -11.74
C ASP A 97 15.50 3.21 -11.32
N GLN A 98 15.82 3.19 -10.02
CA GLN A 98 16.94 2.39 -9.47
C GLN A 98 16.79 0.90 -9.71
N LEU A 99 15.56 0.37 -9.64
CA LEU A 99 15.28 -1.05 -9.93
C LEU A 99 15.37 -1.39 -11.42
N SER A 100 15.06 -0.43 -12.31
CA SER A 100 15.08 -0.63 -13.76
C SER A 100 16.49 -0.63 -14.36
N MET A 101 17.47 -0.09 -13.63
CA MET A 101 18.88 -0.04 -14.03
C MET A 101 19.69 -1.25 -13.56
N GLY A 102 19.06 -2.21 -12.86
CA GLY A 102 19.68 -3.40 -12.30
C GLY A 102 19.35 -4.69 -13.04
#